data_AF-M1WW18-F1
#
_entry.id   AF-M1WW18-F1
#
_cell.length_a   1.000
_cell.length_b   1.000
_cell.length_c   1.000
_cell.angle_alpha   90.00
_cell.angle_beta   90.00
_cell.angle_gamma   90.00
#
_symmetry.space_group_name_H-M   'P 1'
#
loop_
_entity.id
_entity.type
_entity.pdbx_description
1 polymer ?
#
loop_
_entity_poly.entity_id
_entity_poly.type
_entity_poly.pdbx_seq_one_letter_code
_entity_poly.pdbx_strand_id
1 'polypeptide(L)'
;MKMTDLMPMGKWLELEKDLHEKYHINAEVVEEDGKRVTNRRLWCNSLCKAIRESDKGVGGICAPAGQEFVRLTREERLPFVEECDLGLAKISVPVIVNGELVGAVGGCGPLPEGNELEDFMVQATMGMEEEEVCQLAETIPTISQEKLKEMQTYIEEKVAAIVASV
;
A
#
# COMPACT_ATOMS: atom_id res chain seq x y z
N MET A 1 4.00 -4.77 -21.29
CA MET A 1 3.34 -5.91 -20.62
C MET A 1 2.40 -5.38 -19.55
N LYS A 2 1.36 -6.12 -19.14
CA LYS A 2 0.45 -5.80 -18.04
C LYS A 2 0.57 -6.83 -16.93
N MET A 3 0.18 -6.45 -15.71
CA MET A 3 0.19 -7.37 -14.58
C MET A 3 -0.68 -8.61 -14.84
N THR A 4 -1.80 -8.44 -15.57
CA THR A 4 -2.68 -9.55 -15.95
C THR A 4 -2.11 -10.49 -17.02
N ASP A 5 -1.02 -10.11 -17.69
CA ASP A 5 -0.31 -10.99 -18.62
C ASP A 5 0.55 -12.01 -17.85
N LEU A 6 0.97 -11.69 -16.61
CA LEU A 6 1.79 -12.56 -15.75
C LEU A 6 0.95 -13.63 -15.04
N MET A 7 -0.22 -13.24 -14.56
CA MET A 7 -1.21 -14.13 -13.98
C MET A 7 -2.60 -13.48 -14.01
N PRO A 8 -3.70 -14.27 -14.02
CA PRO A 8 -5.05 -13.70 -14.07
C PRO A 8 -5.37 -12.90 -12.80
N MET A 9 -6.26 -11.91 -12.94
CA MET A 9 -6.70 -11.02 -11.85
C MET A 9 -7.12 -11.77 -10.57
N GLY A 10 -7.75 -12.94 -10.70
CA GLY A 10 -8.13 -13.75 -9.54
C GLY A 10 -6.92 -14.18 -8.67
N LYS A 11 -5.77 -14.44 -9.27
CA LYS A 11 -4.54 -14.78 -8.54
C LYS A 11 -3.88 -13.57 -7.88
N TRP A 12 -3.96 -12.40 -8.51
CA TRP A 12 -3.57 -11.15 -7.86
C TRP A 12 -4.44 -10.86 -6.63
N LEU A 13 -5.75 -11.12 -6.73
CA LEU A 13 -6.67 -10.97 -5.61
C LEU A 13 -6.37 -11.95 -4.46
N GLU A 14 -6.02 -13.19 -4.78
CA GLU A 14 -5.55 -14.17 -3.78
C GLU A 14 -4.30 -13.66 -3.05
N LEU A 15 -3.34 -13.07 -3.77
CA LEU A 15 -2.13 -12.50 -3.18
C LEU A 15 -2.45 -11.30 -2.27
N GLU A 16 -3.29 -10.36 -2.71
CA GLU A 16 -3.73 -9.25 -1.85
C GLU A 16 -4.42 -9.73 -0.57
N LYS A 17 -5.25 -10.77 -0.69
CA LYS A 17 -5.93 -11.38 0.45
C LYS A 17 -4.92 -12.01 1.42
N ASP A 18 -3.98 -12.78 0.92
CA ASP A 18 -2.91 -13.41 1.71
C ASP A 18 -2.07 -12.36 2.46
N LEU A 19 -1.67 -11.28 1.77
CA LEU A 19 -0.94 -10.18 2.41
C LEU A 19 -1.76 -9.48 3.49
N HIS A 20 -3.06 -9.25 3.24
CA HIS A 20 -3.95 -8.68 4.24
C HIS A 20 -4.13 -9.61 5.46
N GLU A 21 -4.32 -10.90 5.26
CA GLU A 21 -4.50 -11.87 6.35
C GLU A 21 -3.21 -12.06 7.17
N LYS A 22 -2.04 -12.01 6.53
CA LYS A 22 -0.75 -12.27 7.18
C LYS A 22 -0.13 -11.04 7.85
N TYR A 23 -0.28 -9.87 7.24
CA TYR A 23 0.39 -8.64 7.66
C TYR A 23 -0.58 -7.52 8.07
N HIS A 24 -1.89 -7.73 7.90
CA HIS A 24 -2.92 -6.76 8.25
C HIS A 24 -2.69 -5.38 7.60
N ILE A 25 -2.48 -5.38 6.28
CA ILE A 25 -2.27 -4.18 5.45
C ILE A 25 -3.42 -3.97 4.46
N ASN A 26 -3.55 -2.73 3.97
CA ASN A 26 -4.34 -2.40 2.79
C ASN A 26 -3.58 -2.84 1.54
N ALA A 27 -3.56 -4.15 1.28
CA ALA A 27 -2.79 -4.72 0.18
C ALA A 27 -3.24 -4.16 -1.19
N GLU A 28 -2.27 -3.98 -2.08
CA GLU A 28 -2.49 -3.52 -3.43
C GLU A 28 -1.50 -4.12 -4.43
N VAL A 29 -2.05 -4.47 -5.58
CA VAL A 29 -1.32 -4.76 -6.81
C VAL A 29 -1.66 -3.67 -7.81
N VAL A 30 -0.64 -3.02 -8.35
CA VAL A 30 -0.78 -1.89 -9.27
C VAL A 30 -0.01 -2.12 -10.56
N GLU A 31 -0.53 -1.57 -11.64
CA GLU A 31 0.18 -1.40 -12.91
C GLU A 31 1.33 -0.39 -12.76
N GLU A 32 2.20 -0.29 -13.75
CA GLU A 32 3.31 0.68 -13.81
C GLU A 32 2.88 2.15 -13.56
N ASP A 33 1.64 2.51 -13.88
CA ASP A 33 1.06 3.85 -13.66
C ASP A 33 0.33 4.03 -12.33
N GLY A 34 0.42 3.04 -11.43
CA GLY A 34 -0.22 3.07 -10.12
C GLY A 34 -1.71 2.73 -10.14
N LYS A 35 -2.30 2.41 -11.30
CA LYS A 35 -3.69 1.93 -11.35
C LYS A 35 -3.76 0.55 -10.73
N ARG A 36 -4.73 0.34 -9.84
CA ARG A 36 -4.96 -0.99 -9.25
C ARG A 36 -5.37 -2.00 -10.32
N VAL A 37 -4.79 -3.19 -10.22
CA VAL A 37 -5.13 -4.35 -11.05
C VAL A 37 -6.44 -4.98 -10.57
N THR A 38 -6.65 -5.02 -9.25
CA THR A 38 -7.84 -5.58 -8.62
C THR A 38 -8.87 -4.51 -8.28
N ASN A 39 -10.13 -4.92 -8.15
CA ASN A 39 -11.26 -4.05 -7.84
C ASN A 39 -11.76 -4.15 -6.38
N ARG A 40 -11.08 -4.91 -5.52
CA ARG A 40 -11.47 -5.10 -4.12
C ARG A 40 -10.44 -4.50 -3.20
N ARG A 41 -10.89 -3.79 -2.16
CA ARG A 41 -10.04 -3.33 -1.07
C ARG A 41 -10.41 -4.05 0.22
N LEU A 42 -9.42 -4.60 0.88
CA LEU A 42 -9.51 -5.05 2.27
C LEU A 42 -8.90 -3.94 3.12
N TRP A 43 -9.66 -3.44 4.09
CA TRP A 43 -9.22 -2.35 4.95
C TRP A 43 -8.66 -2.91 6.25
N CYS A 44 -7.42 -2.57 6.58
CA CYS A 44 -6.83 -2.89 7.89
C CYS A 44 -7.16 -1.87 8.97
N ASN A 45 -7.68 -0.69 8.61
CA ASN A 45 -8.13 0.32 9.55
C ASN A 45 -9.23 1.21 8.94
N SER A 46 -10.00 1.85 9.82
CA SER A 46 -11.16 2.69 9.47
C SER A 46 -10.75 4.08 8.97
N LEU A 47 -9.63 4.62 9.45
CA LEU A 47 -9.14 5.94 9.03
C LEU A 47 -8.80 5.98 7.53
N CYS A 48 -7.99 5.02 7.06
CA CYS A 48 -7.65 4.88 5.64
C CYS A 48 -8.90 4.67 4.77
N LYS A 49 -9.90 3.93 5.28
CA LYS A 49 -11.19 3.77 4.59
C LYS A 49 -11.90 5.12 4.46
N ALA A 50 -12.06 5.87 5.55
CA ALA A 50 -12.71 7.17 5.56
C ALA A 50 -12.00 8.18 4.62
N ILE A 51 -10.66 8.22 4.65
CA ILE A 51 -9.86 9.04 3.73
C ILE A 51 -10.14 8.66 2.27
N ARG A 52 -10.20 7.36 1.97
CA ARG A 52 -10.38 6.86 0.60
C ARG A 52 -11.80 6.94 0.07
N GLU A 53 -12.79 7.09 0.94
CA GLU A 53 -14.20 7.32 0.59
C GLU A 53 -14.55 8.81 0.47
N SER A 54 -13.62 9.72 0.82
CA SER A 54 -13.76 11.17 0.70
C SER A 54 -12.95 11.72 -0.48
N ASP A 55 -13.58 12.51 -1.36
CA ASP A 55 -12.86 13.17 -2.46
C ASP A 55 -11.72 14.07 -1.97
N LYS A 56 -11.92 14.75 -0.83
CA LYS A 56 -10.89 15.57 -0.18
C LYS A 56 -9.76 14.71 0.37
N GLY A 57 -10.09 13.60 1.05
CA GLY A 57 -9.10 12.69 1.61
C GLY A 57 -8.28 11.98 0.51
N VAL A 58 -8.93 11.52 -0.55
CA VAL A 58 -8.25 10.95 -1.71
C VAL A 58 -7.34 11.99 -2.36
N GLY A 59 -7.89 13.17 -2.70
CA GLY A 59 -7.15 14.19 -3.45
C GLY A 59 -6.04 14.87 -2.64
N GLY A 60 -6.21 15.00 -1.32
CA GLY A 60 -5.28 15.73 -0.45
C GLY A 60 -4.29 14.85 0.30
N ILE A 61 -4.55 13.55 0.48
CA ILE A 61 -3.69 12.66 1.28
C ILE A 61 -3.28 11.44 0.45
N CYS A 62 -4.25 10.63 0.04
CA CYS A 62 -3.91 9.27 -0.41
C CYS A 62 -3.47 9.18 -1.88
N ALA A 63 -3.88 10.12 -2.74
CA ALA A 63 -3.42 10.20 -4.12
C ALA A 63 -2.00 10.80 -4.24
N PRO A 64 -1.64 11.91 -3.56
CA PRO A 64 -0.27 12.42 -3.55
C PRO A 64 0.75 11.38 -3.07
N ALA A 65 0.50 10.73 -1.92
CA ALA A 65 1.34 9.64 -1.45
C ALA A 65 1.40 8.48 -2.47
N GLY A 66 0.28 8.12 -3.11
CA GLY A 66 0.27 7.11 -4.16
C GLY A 66 1.16 7.48 -5.35
N GLN A 67 1.15 8.73 -5.80
CA GLN A 67 1.95 9.22 -6.92
C GLN A 67 3.44 9.23 -6.59
N GLU A 68 3.81 9.60 -5.36
CA GLU A 68 5.21 9.57 -4.94
C GLU A 68 5.75 8.14 -4.92
N PHE A 69 4.98 7.18 -4.43
CA PHE A 69 5.39 5.77 -4.44
C PHE A 69 5.51 5.20 -5.85
N VAL A 70 4.65 5.63 -6.78
CA VAL A 70 4.78 5.27 -8.21
C VAL A 70 6.07 5.85 -8.78
N ARG A 71 6.41 7.10 -8.45
CA ARG A 71 7.66 7.75 -8.86
C ARG A 71 8.88 6.99 -8.34
N LEU A 72 8.94 6.72 -7.03
CA LEU A 72 10.02 5.96 -6.40
C LEU A 72 10.18 4.56 -7.00
N THR A 73 9.06 3.85 -7.22
CA THR A 73 9.10 2.51 -7.84
C THR A 73 9.71 2.55 -9.26
N ARG A 74 9.40 3.58 -10.04
CA ARG A 74 9.92 3.77 -11.40
C ARG A 74 11.40 4.12 -11.45
N GLU A 75 11.83 4.98 -10.53
CA GLU A 75 13.20 5.49 -10.47
C GLU A 75 14.16 4.48 -9.85
N GLU A 76 13.83 3.97 -8.67
CA GLU A 76 14.74 3.10 -7.91
C GLU A 76 14.72 1.67 -8.46
N ARG A 77 13.56 1.18 -8.91
CA ARG A 77 13.36 -0.20 -9.39
C ARG A 77 13.84 -1.25 -8.39
N LEU A 78 13.81 -0.91 -7.11
CA LEU A 78 14.16 -1.76 -5.98
C LEU A 78 12.97 -1.83 -5.01
N PRO A 79 12.84 -2.94 -4.26
CA PRO A 79 11.91 -3.03 -3.15
C PRO A 79 12.21 -1.98 -2.07
N PHE A 80 11.17 -1.33 -1.52
CA PHE A 80 11.33 -0.34 -0.46
C PHE A 80 10.15 -0.31 0.51
N VAL A 81 10.42 0.19 1.71
CA VAL A 81 9.43 0.52 2.75
C VAL A 81 9.64 1.98 3.10
N GLU A 82 8.59 2.77 2.97
CA GLU A 82 8.58 4.20 3.27
C GLU A 82 7.27 4.55 4.00
N GLU A 83 7.16 5.79 4.46
CA GLU A 83 5.95 6.28 5.12
C GLU A 83 5.15 7.17 4.17
N CYS A 84 3.82 7.13 4.30
CA CYS A 84 2.99 8.17 3.71
C CYS A 84 2.98 9.42 4.60
N ASP A 85 2.36 10.50 4.13
CA ASP A 85 2.29 11.77 4.86
C ASP A 85 1.55 11.69 6.22
N LEU A 86 0.89 10.56 6.51
CA LEU A 86 0.28 10.30 7.82
C LEU A 86 1.20 9.53 8.78
N GLY A 87 2.43 9.18 8.38
CA GLY A 87 3.33 8.32 9.17
C GLY A 87 3.02 6.82 9.07
N LEU A 88 2.03 6.43 8.25
CA LEU A 88 1.71 5.01 8.05
C LEU A 88 2.69 4.38 7.06
N ALA A 89 3.17 3.17 7.40
CA ALA A 89 4.05 2.39 6.56
C ALA A 89 3.36 2.05 5.24
N LYS A 90 4.13 2.10 4.17
CA LYS A 90 3.80 1.58 2.86
C LYS A 90 5.00 0.86 2.27
N ILE A 91 4.73 -0.33 1.75
CA ILE A 91 5.70 -1.16 1.07
C ILE A 91 5.40 -1.22 -0.43
N SER A 92 6.44 -1.21 -1.25
CA SER A 92 6.35 -1.43 -2.69
C SER A 92 7.47 -2.36 -3.16
N VAL A 93 7.09 -3.45 -3.82
CA VAL A 93 8.02 -4.36 -4.50
C VAL A 93 7.75 -4.29 -6.00
N PRO A 94 8.70 -3.76 -6.80
CA PRO A 94 8.54 -3.64 -8.23
C PRO A 94 8.50 -5.02 -8.91
N VAL A 95 7.61 -5.16 -9.89
CA VAL A 95 7.54 -6.35 -10.76
C VAL A 95 8.21 -6.02 -12.08
N ILE A 96 9.38 -6.62 -12.30
CA ILE A 96 10.24 -6.34 -13.46
C ILE A 96 10.38 -7.60 -14.30
N VAL A 97 10.06 -7.51 -15.58
CA VAL A 97 10.17 -8.62 -16.54
C VAL A 97 11.03 -8.19 -17.71
N ASN A 98 12.10 -8.95 -18.00
CA ASN A 98 13.07 -8.63 -19.06
C ASN A 98 13.63 -7.19 -18.97
N GLY A 99 13.77 -6.65 -17.76
CA GLY A 99 14.26 -5.28 -17.51
C GLY A 99 13.19 -4.17 -17.63
N GLU A 100 11.95 -4.51 -17.97
CA GLU A 100 10.81 -3.58 -18.01
C GLU A 100 10.01 -3.61 -16.71
N LEU A 101 9.66 -2.44 -16.16
CA LEU A 101 8.76 -2.34 -15.02
C LEU A 101 7.31 -2.57 -15.49
N VAL A 102 6.66 -3.60 -14.97
CA VAL A 102 5.28 -3.96 -15.31
C VAL A 102 4.29 -3.37 -14.30
N GLY A 103 4.71 -3.27 -13.03
CA GLY A 103 3.87 -2.81 -11.94
C GLY A 103 4.55 -3.01 -10.59
N ALA A 104 3.76 -3.06 -9.53
CA ALA A 104 4.25 -3.32 -8.18
C ALA A 104 3.22 -4.09 -7.33
N VAL A 105 3.74 -4.79 -6.33
CA VAL A 105 2.97 -5.46 -5.28
C VAL A 105 3.35 -4.87 -3.93
N GLY A 106 2.37 -4.58 -3.09
CA GLY A 106 2.63 -4.02 -1.78
C GLY A 106 1.36 -3.66 -1.02
N GLY A 107 1.42 -2.56 -0.29
CA GLY A 107 0.28 -2.02 0.45
C GLY A 107 0.71 -1.10 1.57
N CYS A 108 -0.26 -0.53 2.27
CA CYS A 108 -0.02 0.43 3.34
C CYS A 108 -0.96 0.24 4.53
N GLY A 109 -0.81 1.06 5.57
CA GLY A 109 -1.86 1.29 6.57
C GLY A 109 -1.48 1.08 8.02
N PRO A 110 -0.54 0.18 8.39
CA PRO A 110 -0.06 0.08 9.76
C PRO A 110 0.88 1.25 10.13
N LEU A 111 0.88 1.61 11.41
CA LEU A 111 1.81 2.58 11.99
C LEU A 111 3.07 1.86 12.47
N PRO A 112 4.29 2.25 12.04
CA PRO A 112 5.52 1.72 12.60
C PRO A 112 5.62 1.95 14.11
N GLU A 113 6.18 0.98 14.84
CA GLU A 113 6.47 1.14 16.27
C GLU A 113 7.36 2.36 16.54
N GLY A 114 6.91 3.25 17.42
CA GLY A 114 7.64 4.47 17.79
C GLY A 114 7.35 5.69 16.91
N ASN A 115 6.52 5.54 15.87
CA ASN A 115 6.04 6.65 15.07
C ASN A 115 4.74 7.25 15.62
N GLU A 116 4.44 8.47 15.20
CA GLU A 116 3.21 9.18 15.50
C GLU A 116 2.39 9.38 14.22
N LEU A 117 1.07 9.43 14.38
CA LEU A 117 0.13 9.70 13.30
C LEU A 117 0.00 11.22 13.11
N GLU A 118 0.05 11.70 11.87
CA GLU A 118 -0.23 13.12 11.54
C GLU A 118 -1.75 13.36 11.45
N ASP A 119 -2.45 13.27 12.59
CA ASP A 119 -3.90 13.40 12.69
C ASP A 119 -4.44 14.79 12.33
N PHE A 120 -3.69 15.86 12.66
CA PHE A 120 -4.04 17.23 12.28
C PHE A 120 -4.15 17.39 10.76
N MET A 121 -3.31 16.71 9.98
CA MET A 121 -3.40 16.73 8.52
C MET A 121 -4.74 16.19 8.02
N VAL A 122 -5.25 15.13 8.66
CA VAL A 122 -6.56 14.56 8.37
C VAL A 122 -7.66 15.57 8.69
N GLN A 123 -7.63 16.15 9.90
CA GLN A 123 -8.60 17.16 10.33
C GLN A 123 -8.64 18.33 9.35
N ALA A 124 -7.49 18.92 9.03
CA ALA A 124 -7.37 20.07 8.14
C ALA A 124 -7.83 19.76 6.71
N THR A 125 -7.48 18.57 6.18
CA THR A 125 -7.79 18.20 4.80
C THR A 125 -9.26 17.82 4.63
N MET A 126 -9.79 17.01 5.54
CA MET A 126 -11.14 16.46 5.44
C MET A 126 -12.18 17.37 6.09
N GLY A 127 -11.77 18.30 6.96
CA GLY A 127 -12.68 19.13 7.76
C GLY A 127 -13.39 18.33 8.83
N MET A 128 -12.69 17.37 9.44
CA MET A 128 -13.20 16.49 10.49
C MET A 128 -12.81 17.03 11.86
N GLU A 129 -13.67 16.78 12.85
CA GLU A 129 -13.37 17.10 14.25
C GLU A 129 -12.29 16.15 14.78
N GLU A 130 -11.46 16.66 15.70
CA GLU A 130 -10.38 15.89 16.34
C GLU A 130 -10.88 14.56 16.92
N GLU A 131 -12.00 14.59 17.66
CA GLU A 131 -12.58 13.39 18.28
C GLU A 131 -12.94 12.31 17.25
N GLU A 132 -13.46 12.69 16.08
CA GLU A 132 -13.79 11.75 15.00
C GLU A 132 -12.54 11.14 14.40
N VAL A 133 -11.48 11.94 14.18
CA VAL A 133 -10.20 11.44 13.67
C VAL A 133 -9.55 10.50 14.68
N CYS A 134 -9.53 10.84 15.97
CA CYS A 134 -9.00 9.97 17.02
C CYS A 134 -9.72 8.62 17.06
N GLN A 135 -11.05 8.60 17.02
CA GLN A 135 -11.84 7.36 17.01
C GLN A 135 -11.52 6.46 15.81
N LEU A 136 -11.31 7.05 14.63
CA LEU A 136 -10.92 6.28 13.44
C LEU A 136 -9.47 5.78 13.54
N ALA A 137 -8.58 6.59 14.11
CA ALA A 137 -7.17 6.28 14.30
C ALA A 137 -6.92 5.12 15.28
N GLU A 138 -7.78 4.92 16.27
CA GLU A 138 -7.70 3.79 17.22
C GLU A 138 -7.68 2.40 16.53
N THR A 139 -8.19 2.33 15.30
CA THR A 139 -8.23 1.07 14.53
C THR A 139 -6.94 0.80 13.74
N ILE A 140 -5.96 1.71 13.77
CA ILE A 140 -4.71 1.56 13.03
C ILE A 140 -3.85 0.49 13.71
N PRO A 141 -3.48 -0.59 13.01
CA PRO A 141 -2.58 -1.58 13.57
C PRO A 141 -1.17 -1.03 13.68
N THR A 142 -0.43 -1.46 14.69
CA THR A 142 1.01 -1.19 14.81
C THR A 142 1.81 -2.30 14.12
N ILE A 143 2.96 -1.96 13.52
CA ILE A 143 3.87 -2.93 12.91
C ILE A 143 5.33 -2.69 13.32
N SER A 144 6.04 -3.76 13.66
CA SER A 144 7.46 -3.68 14.00
C SER A 144 8.34 -3.62 12.75
N GLN A 145 9.57 -3.11 12.91
CA GLN A 145 10.57 -3.09 11.86
C GLN A 145 10.95 -4.50 11.38
N GLU A 146 10.96 -5.49 12.27
CA GLU A 146 11.18 -6.89 11.90
C GLU A 146 10.06 -7.40 10.99
N LYS A 147 8.80 -7.09 11.33
CA LYS A 147 7.64 -7.53 10.56
C LYS A 147 7.56 -6.84 9.19
N LEU A 148 7.96 -5.58 9.08
CA LEU A 148 8.10 -4.88 7.79
C LEU A 148 9.13 -5.57 6.88
N LYS A 149 10.30 -5.95 7.42
CA LYS A 149 11.32 -6.69 6.67
C LYS A 149 10.86 -8.09 6.26
N GLU A 150 10.17 -8.79 7.16
CA GLU A 150 9.56 -10.10 6.86
C GLU A 150 8.56 -9.98 5.72
N MET A 151 7.68 -8.96 5.76
CA MET A 151 6.70 -8.69 4.71
C MET A 151 7.38 -8.39 3.38
N GLN A 152 8.42 -7.55 3.39
CA GLN A 152 9.20 -7.24 2.20
C GLN A 152 9.78 -8.49 1.55
N THR A 153 10.47 -9.30 2.35
CA THR A 153 11.09 -10.55 1.87
C THR A 153 10.03 -11.49 1.29
N TYR A 154 8.90 -11.62 1.97
CA TYR A 154 7.80 -12.45 1.52
C TYR A 154 7.23 -12.00 0.16
N ILE A 155 7.02 -10.69 -0.03
CA ILE A 155 6.51 -10.17 -1.31
C ILE A 155 7.56 -10.35 -2.41
N GLU A 156 8.83 -10.09 -2.13
CA GLU A 156 9.94 -10.33 -3.08
C GLU A 156 9.97 -11.78 -3.56
N GLU A 157 9.86 -12.76 -2.65
CA GLU A 157 9.80 -14.18 -2.99
C GLU A 157 8.60 -14.52 -3.89
N LYS A 158 7.41 -13.96 -3.60
CA LYS A 158 6.22 -14.16 -4.42
C LYS A 158 6.36 -13.55 -5.81
N VAL A 159 6.86 -12.33 -5.89
CA VAL A 159 7.11 -11.64 -7.17
C VAL A 159 8.14 -12.40 -8.00
N ALA A 160 9.25 -12.83 -7.39
CA ALA A 160 10.28 -13.61 -8.08
C ALA A 160 9.73 -14.94 -8.64
N ALA A 161 8.88 -15.64 -7.88
CA ALA A 161 8.25 -16.87 -8.35
C ALA A 161 7.28 -16.64 -9.53
N ILE A 162 6.54 -15.54 -9.52
CA ILE A 162 5.64 -15.16 -10.62
C ILE A 162 6.45 -14.82 -11.87
N VAL A 163 7.49 -13.99 -11.74
CA VAL A 163 8.35 -13.57 -12.86
C VAL A 163 9.15 -14.75 -13.43
N ALA A 164 9.57 -15.72 -12.62
CA ALA A 164 10.27 -16.91 -13.11
C ALA A 164 9.36 -17.89 -13.88
N SER A 165 8.03 -17.69 -13.83
CA SER A 165 7.04 -18.57 -14.47
C SER A 165 6.58 -18.05 -15.84
N VAL A 166 7.12 -16.93 -16.32
CA VAL A 166 6.73 -16.26 -17.57
C VAL A 166 7.83 -16.26 -18.63
#